data_AF-A0A7Y3H5P9-F1
#
_entry.id   AF-A0A7Y3H5P9-F1
#
_cell.length_a   1.000
_cell.length_b   1.000
_cell.length_c   1.000
_cell.angle_alpha   90.00
_cell.angle_beta   90.00
_cell.angle_gamma   90.00
#
_symmetry.space_group_name_H-M   'P 1'
#
loop_
_entity.id
_entity.type
_entity.pdbx_description
1 polymer ?
#
loop_
_entity_poly.entity_id
_entity_poly.type
_entity_poly.pdbx_seq_one_letter_code
_entity_poly.pdbx_strand_id
1 'polypeptide(L)'
;MYPDLSYFFHDLFGTDVDNWTSIFKTFGVFLALTFISAYHIIKKELIRKEEEGLIQKIIIENPNESVSAWKESLINGLIGFFFGFKIPYIYQNFEAFKADPASQIFTSDGNYLTGSLLGVLLAVYYYFSIKNQPPVPKGTKLYEHPYQKAGTIILIAAFTGILGSRLLSILENLDSFFEDPMGQLLSGSGLTIYGGLILAAICVALYARKIGIKVAHMA
;
A
#
# COMPACT_ATOMS: atom_id res chain seq x y z
N MET A 1 -11.83 -17.80 14.17
CA MET A 1 -12.10 -16.53 13.46
C MET A 1 -13.11 -16.82 12.37
N TYR A 2 -14.05 -15.91 12.13
CA TYR A 2 -14.93 -16.01 10.96
C TYR A 2 -14.10 -16.01 9.66
N PRO A 3 -14.53 -16.72 8.60
CA PRO A 3 -13.86 -16.69 7.30
C PRO A 3 -13.78 -15.26 6.73
N ASP A 4 -14.87 -14.52 6.83
CA ASP A 4 -15.02 -13.14 6.40
C ASP A 4 -16.13 -12.42 7.19
N LEU A 5 -16.33 -11.15 6.88
CA LEU A 5 -17.30 -10.31 7.58
C LEU A 5 -18.75 -10.76 7.37
N SER A 6 -19.08 -11.54 6.34
CA SER A 6 -20.47 -11.96 6.10
C SER A 6 -20.96 -12.89 7.21
N TYR A 7 -20.12 -13.84 7.65
CA TYR A 7 -20.42 -14.72 8.77
C TYR A 7 -20.45 -13.98 10.11
N PHE A 8 -19.58 -12.97 10.28
CA PHE A 8 -19.60 -12.12 11.48
C PHE A 8 -20.91 -11.33 11.60
N PHE A 9 -21.37 -10.72 10.50
CA PHE A 9 -22.63 -9.97 10.49
C PHE A 9 -23.87 -10.88 10.52
N HIS A 10 -23.78 -12.09 10.00
CA HIS A 10 -24.83 -13.10 10.17
C HIS A 10 -25.10 -13.37 11.66
N ASP A 11 -24.05 -13.64 12.44
CA ASP A 11 -24.21 -13.93 13.87
C ASP A 11 -24.66 -12.69 14.68
N LEU A 12 -24.26 -11.48 14.26
CA LEU A 12 -24.55 -10.25 15.01
C LEU A 12 -25.92 -9.64 14.66
N PHE A 13 -26.32 -9.72 13.40
CA PHE A 13 -27.49 -9.00 12.85
C PHE A 13 -28.47 -9.91 12.10
N GLY A 14 -28.16 -11.19 11.91
CA GLY A 14 -29.01 -12.13 11.16
C GLY A 14 -28.99 -11.93 9.64
N THR A 15 -27.99 -11.22 9.09
CA THR A 15 -27.87 -11.01 7.63
C THR A 15 -27.54 -12.30 6.89
N ASP A 16 -27.93 -12.44 5.62
CA ASP A 16 -27.56 -13.62 4.81
C ASP A 16 -26.03 -13.79 4.70
N VAL A 17 -25.55 -15.03 4.78
CA VAL A 17 -24.15 -15.38 4.55
C VAL A 17 -23.76 -15.22 3.07
N ASP A 18 -22.47 -15.08 2.78
CA ASP A 18 -21.92 -14.95 1.41
C ASP A 18 -22.44 -13.73 0.61
N ASN A 19 -22.97 -12.74 1.33
CA ASN A 19 -23.36 -11.45 0.80
C ASN A 19 -22.13 -10.60 0.39
N TRP A 20 -22.33 -9.35 -0.03
CA TRP A 20 -21.26 -8.46 -0.50
C TRP A 20 -20.10 -8.25 0.49
N THR A 21 -20.33 -8.42 1.80
CA THR A 21 -19.29 -8.27 2.84
C THR A 21 -18.30 -9.44 2.89
N SER A 22 -18.59 -10.55 2.21
CA SER A 22 -17.69 -11.72 2.10
C SER A 22 -16.37 -11.43 1.38
N ILE A 23 -16.29 -10.33 0.63
CA ILE A 23 -15.04 -9.85 0.04
C ILE A 23 -14.01 -9.45 1.11
N PHE A 24 -14.47 -9.08 2.32
CA PHE A 24 -13.62 -8.67 3.41
C PHE A 24 -13.26 -9.87 4.28
N LYS A 25 -12.21 -10.59 3.89
CA LYS A 25 -11.67 -11.69 4.70
C LYS A 25 -11.20 -11.18 6.05
N THR A 26 -11.55 -11.90 7.11
CA THR A 26 -11.33 -11.45 8.50
C THR A 26 -9.85 -11.20 8.78
N PHE A 27 -8.97 -12.06 8.25
CA PHE A 27 -7.52 -11.85 8.32
C PHE A 27 -7.09 -10.49 7.75
N GLY A 28 -7.57 -10.14 6.55
CA GLY A 28 -7.25 -8.87 5.89
C GLY A 28 -7.76 -7.66 6.66
N VAL A 29 -8.96 -7.77 7.26
CA VAL A 29 -9.52 -6.71 8.11
C VAL A 29 -8.64 -6.47 9.34
N PHE A 30 -8.28 -7.51 10.08
CA PHE A 30 -7.41 -7.36 11.24
C PHE A 30 -6.02 -6.87 10.87
N LEU A 31 -5.45 -7.35 9.75
CA LEU A 31 -4.18 -6.86 9.23
C LEU A 31 -4.23 -5.35 8.93
N ALA A 32 -5.30 -4.88 8.30
CA ALA A 32 -5.51 -3.45 8.05
C ALA A 32 -5.62 -2.65 9.37
N LEU A 33 -6.37 -3.17 10.35
CA LEU A 33 -6.48 -2.55 11.67
C LEU A 33 -5.13 -2.50 12.41
N THR A 34 -4.27 -3.50 12.24
CA THR A 34 -2.90 -3.50 12.76
C THR A 34 -2.09 -2.36 12.15
N PHE A 35 -2.12 -2.18 10.82
CA PHE A 35 -1.40 -1.07 10.18
C PHE A 35 -1.96 0.31 10.56
N ILE A 36 -3.28 0.44 10.68
CA ILE A 36 -3.92 1.68 11.16
C ILE A 36 -3.45 1.99 12.59
N SER A 37 -3.47 1.00 13.48
CA SER A 37 -3.05 1.18 14.87
C SER A 37 -1.56 1.52 14.96
N ALA A 38 -0.72 0.81 14.22
CA ALA A 38 0.72 1.07 14.13
C ALA A 38 1.02 2.47 13.60
N TYR A 39 0.30 2.94 12.57
CA TYR A 39 0.43 4.31 12.07
C TYR A 39 0.18 5.35 13.17
N HIS A 40 -0.89 5.19 13.94
CA HIS A 40 -1.21 6.13 15.01
C HIS A 40 -0.16 6.12 16.12
N ILE A 41 0.35 4.94 16.49
CA ILE A 41 1.39 4.80 17.52
C ILE A 41 2.69 5.45 17.04
N ILE A 42 3.17 5.08 15.84
CA ILE A 42 4.42 5.62 15.28
C ILE A 42 4.31 7.12 15.07
N LYS A 43 3.18 7.62 14.56
CA LYS A 43 2.97 9.06 14.39
C LYS A 43 3.06 9.79 15.73
N LYS A 44 2.36 9.31 16.77
CA LYS A 44 2.42 9.91 18.11
C LYS A 44 3.82 9.88 18.69
N GLU A 45 4.54 8.78 18.50
CA GLU A 45 5.90 8.62 19.01
C GLU A 45 6.91 9.53 18.30
N LEU A 46 6.77 9.72 16.98
CA LEU A 46 7.58 10.67 16.23
C LEU A 46 7.29 12.12 16.62
N ILE A 47 6.02 12.47 16.91
CA ILE A 47 5.66 13.78 17.47
C ILE A 47 6.35 13.98 18.82
N ARG A 48 6.18 13.03 19.74
CA ARG A 48 6.79 13.09 21.08
C ARG A 48 8.32 13.27 21.01
N LYS A 49 8.99 12.48 20.18
CA LYS A 49 10.45 12.54 20.00
C LYS A 49 10.93 13.81 19.30
N GLU A 50 10.11 14.40 18.43
CA GLU A 50 10.39 15.72 17.84
C GLU A 50 10.26 16.83 18.90
N GLU A 51 9.20 16.80 19.72
CA GLU A 51 8.98 17.75 20.82
C GLU A 51 10.08 17.69 21.87
N GLU A 52 10.63 16.50 22.14
CA GLU A 52 11.78 16.28 23.02
C GLU A 52 13.13 16.67 22.39
N GLY A 53 13.15 17.06 21.10
CA GLY A 53 14.37 17.41 20.38
C GLY A 53 15.27 16.23 20.03
N LEU A 54 14.79 14.99 20.20
CA LEU A 54 15.52 13.76 19.87
C LEU A 54 15.58 13.51 18.36
N ILE A 55 14.57 13.96 17.61
CA ILE A 55 14.51 13.89 16.15
C ILE A 55 14.34 15.31 15.59
N GLN A 56 15.17 15.65 14.60
CA GLN A 56 15.11 16.95 13.92
C GLN A 56 14.24 16.90 12.67
N LYS A 57 13.81 18.08 12.20
CA LYS A 57 13.09 18.23 10.93
C LYS A 57 13.95 17.77 9.75
N ILE A 58 13.30 17.11 8.79
CA ILE A 58 13.91 16.58 7.57
C ILE A 58 14.01 17.72 6.56
N ILE A 59 15.20 17.92 5.97
CA ILE A 59 15.43 18.96 4.95
C ILE A 59 15.22 18.34 3.57
N ILE A 60 14.34 18.93 2.76
CA ILE A 60 14.04 18.49 1.40
C ILE A 60 14.23 19.67 0.45
N GLU A 61 14.94 19.46 -0.66
CA GLU A 61 15.05 20.45 -1.72
C GLU A 61 13.87 20.35 -2.67
N ASN A 62 13.25 21.49 -2.98
CA ASN A 62 12.12 21.51 -3.92
C ASN A 62 12.56 21.09 -5.35
N PRO A 63 11.95 20.03 -5.94
CA PRO A 63 12.27 19.58 -7.30
C PRO A 63 11.84 20.59 -8.39
N ASN A 64 12.32 20.39 -9.63
CA ASN A 64 11.92 21.19 -10.80
C ASN A 64 10.43 20.99 -11.11
N GLU A 65 9.66 22.08 -11.11
CA GLU A 65 8.20 22.12 -11.29
C GLU A 65 7.70 21.43 -12.57
N SER A 66 8.39 21.66 -13.69
CA SER A 66 8.00 21.10 -14.99
C SER A 66 8.15 19.57 -15.04
N VAL A 67 9.14 19.03 -14.32
CA VAL A 67 9.35 17.58 -14.18
C VAL A 67 8.31 16.99 -13.23
N SER A 68 7.88 17.74 -12.20
CA SER A 68 6.83 17.31 -11.28
C SER A 68 5.48 17.17 -11.98
N ALA A 69 5.10 18.16 -12.81
CA ALA A 69 3.79 18.16 -13.49
C ALA A 69 3.58 16.94 -14.41
N TRP A 70 4.58 16.62 -15.24
CA TRP A 70 4.51 15.44 -16.13
C TRP A 70 4.50 14.13 -15.36
N LYS A 71 5.36 14.01 -14.34
CA LYS A 71 5.45 12.80 -13.52
C LYS A 71 4.14 12.56 -12.76
N GLU A 72 3.58 13.59 -12.13
CA GLU A 72 2.34 13.49 -11.38
C GLU A 72 1.15 13.21 -12.29
N SER A 73 1.06 13.89 -13.44
CA SER A 73 0.03 13.61 -14.45
C SER A 73 0.07 12.15 -14.92
N LEU A 74 1.26 11.62 -15.23
CA LEU A 74 1.43 10.23 -15.64
C LEU A 74 1.02 9.25 -14.54
N ILE A 75 1.50 9.45 -13.30
CA ILE A 75 1.19 8.56 -12.18
C ILE A 75 -0.32 8.55 -11.91
N ASN A 76 -0.95 9.73 -11.81
CA ASN A 76 -2.39 9.82 -11.56
C ASN A 76 -3.21 9.30 -12.74
N GLY A 77 -2.73 9.47 -13.97
CA GLY A 77 -3.33 8.89 -15.17
C GLY A 77 -3.30 7.37 -15.17
N LEU A 78 -2.17 6.76 -14.81
CA LEU A 78 -2.05 5.30 -14.66
C LEU A 78 -2.95 4.76 -13.54
N ILE A 79 -3.03 5.47 -12.41
CA ILE A 79 -3.94 5.13 -11.31
C ILE A 79 -5.41 5.20 -11.79
N GLY A 80 -5.78 6.28 -12.48
CA GLY A 80 -7.10 6.46 -13.07
C GLY A 80 -7.44 5.36 -14.07
N PHE A 81 -6.48 5.00 -14.92
CA PHE A 81 -6.62 3.88 -15.84
C PHE A 81 -6.87 2.58 -15.09
N PHE A 82 -6.03 2.24 -14.10
CA PHE A 82 -6.18 1.01 -13.33
C PHE A 82 -7.56 0.87 -12.68
N PHE A 83 -8.03 1.91 -11.98
CA PHE A 83 -9.35 1.88 -11.34
C PHE A 83 -10.50 1.87 -12.36
N GLY A 84 -10.42 2.70 -13.41
CA GLY A 84 -11.42 2.73 -14.47
C GLY A 84 -11.47 1.42 -15.26
N PHE A 85 -10.35 0.72 -15.36
CA PHE A 85 -10.21 -0.57 -16.02
C PHE A 85 -10.79 -1.70 -15.17
N LYS A 86 -10.49 -1.72 -13.87
CA LYS A 86 -10.84 -2.83 -12.97
C LYS A 86 -12.21 -2.71 -12.32
N ILE A 87 -12.61 -1.53 -11.84
CA ILE A 87 -13.87 -1.39 -11.08
C ILE A 87 -15.09 -1.85 -11.89
N PRO A 88 -15.29 -1.41 -13.15
CA PRO A 88 -16.45 -1.85 -13.93
C PRO A 88 -16.42 -3.34 -14.27
N TYR A 89 -15.22 -3.92 -14.41
CA TYR A 89 -15.05 -5.35 -14.66
C TYR A 89 -15.38 -6.18 -13.42
N ILE A 90 -14.88 -5.77 -12.25
CA ILE A 90 -15.19 -6.41 -10.96
C ILE A 90 -16.68 -6.33 -10.66
N TYR A 91 -17.32 -5.19 -10.96
CA TYR A 91 -18.76 -5.03 -10.78
C TYR A 91 -19.57 -6.02 -11.63
N GLN A 92 -19.15 -6.24 -12.88
CA GLN A 92 -19.79 -7.21 -13.78
C GLN A 92 -19.50 -8.68 -13.41
N ASN A 93 -18.35 -8.94 -12.79
CA ASN A 93 -17.88 -10.28 -12.42
C ASN A 93 -17.80 -10.45 -10.90
N PHE A 94 -18.76 -9.89 -10.16
CA PHE A 94 -18.67 -9.79 -8.71
C PHE A 94 -18.63 -11.15 -8.01
N GLU A 95 -19.34 -12.15 -8.53
CA GLU A 95 -19.29 -13.52 -8.00
C GLU A 95 -17.89 -14.14 -8.11
N ALA A 96 -17.22 -13.97 -9.26
CA ALA A 96 -15.84 -14.41 -9.44
C ALA A 96 -14.87 -13.65 -8.53
N PHE A 97 -15.11 -12.35 -8.31
CA PHE A 97 -14.32 -11.53 -7.41
C PHE A 97 -14.49 -11.94 -5.94
N LYS A 98 -15.69 -12.31 -5.49
CA LYS A 98 -15.91 -12.84 -4.14
C LYS A 98 -15.13 -14.14 -3.90
N ALA A 99 -15.09 -15.01 -4.90
CA ALA A 99 -14.40 -16.28 -4.81
C ALA A 99 -12.87 -16.10 -4.76
N ASP A 100 -12.32 -15.26 -5.62
CA ASP A 100 -10.88 -15.00 -5.69
C ASP A 100 -10.55 -13.55 -6.10
N PRO A 101 -10.49 -12.62 -5.13
CA PRO A 101 -10.19 -11.22 -5.41
C PRO A 101 -8.82 -11.00 -6.07
N ALA A 102 -7.83 -11.81 -5.71
CA ALA A 102 -6.46 -11.64 -6.17
C ALA A 102 -6.37 -11.93 -7.67
N SER A 103 -6.90 -13.06 -8.15
CA SER A 103 -6.87 -13.37 -9.58
C SER A 103 -7.65 -12.36 -10.42
N GLN A 104 -8.80 -11.87 -9.93
CA GLN A 104 -9.58 -10.86 -10.65
C GLN A 104 -8.89 -9.49 -10.73
N ILE A 105 -8.10 -9.12 -9.72
CA ILE A 105 -7.31 -7.88 -9.74
C ILE A 105 -6.10 -8.02 -10.68
N PHE A 106 -5.43 -9.18 -10.68
CA PHE A 106 -4.19 -9.37 -11.44
C PHE A 106 -4.36 -9.91 -12.87
N THR A 107 -5.56 -10.33 -13.28
CA THR A 107 -5.81 -10.68 -14.70
C THR A 107 -5.59 -9.49 -15.63
N SER A 108 -5.28 -9.76 -16.91
CA SER A 108 -5.25 -8.74 -17.96
C SER A 108 -6.65 -8.34 -18.44
N ASP A 109 -7.71 -8.97 -17.94
CA ASP A 109 -9.09 -8.62 -18.27
C ASP A 109 -9.56 -7.37 -17.55
N GLY A 110 -10.36 -6.56 -18.25
CA GLY A 110 -10.97 -5.34 -17.73
C GLY A 110 -11.67 -4.52 -18.79
N ASN A 111 -12.12 -3.33 -18.41
CA ASN A 111 -12.79 -2.41 -19.31
C ASN A 111 -11.83 -1.32 -19.81
N TYR A 112 -11.22 -1.57 -20.98
CA TYR A 112 -10.25 -0.64 -21.59
C TYR A 112 -10.83 0.74 -21.91
N LEU A 113 -12.13 0.82 -22.23
CA LEU A 113 -12.78 2.08 -22.57
C LEU A 113 -12.90 2.98 -21.34
N THR A 114 -13.46 2.46 -20.25
CA THR A 114 -13.60 3.22 -19.00
C THR A 114 -12.25 3.49 -18.35
N GLY A 115 -11.31 2.54 -18.45
CA GLY A 115 -9.92 2.75 -18.04
C GLY A 115 -9.27 3.91 -18.77
N SER A 116 -9.29 3.90 -20.11
CA SER A 116 -8.67 4.96 -20.91
C SER A 116 -9.32 6.32 -20.66
N LEU A 117 -10.66 6.37 -20.58
CA LEU A 117 -11.39 7.60 -20.30
C LEU A 117 -11.00 8.20 -18.94
N LEU A 118 -11.02 7.40 -17.87
CA LEU A 118 -10.69 7.88 -16.53
C LEU A 118 -9.21 8.24 -16.41
N GLY A 119 -8.32 7.45 -17.03
CA GLY A 119 -6.89 7.71 -17.03
C GLY A 119 -6.54 9.02 -17.72
N VAL A 120 -7.10 9.30 -18.91
CA VAL A 120 -6.90 10.58 -19.61
C VAL A 120 -7.47 11.74 -18.80
N LEU A 121 -8.68 11.58 -18.23
CA LEU A 121 -9.31 12.62 -17.42
C LEU A 121 -8.43 13.01 -16.23
N LEU A 122 -7.94 12.04 -15.46
CA LEU A 122 -7.07 12.32 -14.32
C LEU A 122 -5.71 12.88 -14.75
N ALA A 123 -5.09 12.34 -15.80
CA ALA A 123 -3.82 12.85 -16.30
C ALA A 123 -3.93 14.34 -16.68
N VAL A 124 -4.98 14.70 -17.43
CA VAL A 124 -5.24 16.08 -17.85
C VAL A 124 -5.53 16.97 -16.65
N TYR A 125 -6.39 16.53 -15.73
CA TYR A 125 -6.74 17.28 -14.52
C TYR A 125 -5.48 17.61 -13.69
N TYR A 126 -4.64 16.62 -13.39
CA TYR A 126 -3.43 16.82 -12.59
C TYR A 126 -2.37 17.65 -13.32
N TYR A 127 -2.26 17.51 -14.65
CA TYR A 127 -1.35 18.33 -15.45
C TYR A 127 -1.68 19.83 -15.31
N PHE A 128 -2.96 20.20 -15.47
CA PHE A 128 -3.40 21.59 -15.31
C PHE A 128 -3.37 22.05 -13.85
N SER A 129 -3.71 21.17 -12.91
CA SER A 129 -3.67 21.49 -11.47
C SER A 129 -2.27 21.91 -11.01
N ILE A 130 -1.22 21.19 -11.42
CA ILE A 130 0.16 21.55 -11.05
C ILE A 130 0.65 22.78 -11.79
N LYS A 131 0.32 22.92 -13.08
CA LYS A 131 0.73 24.09 -13.88
C LYS A 131 0.10 25.39 -13.41
N ASN A 132 -1.09 25.33 -12.80
CA ASN A 132 -1.80 26.49 -12.26
C ASN A 132 -1.41 26.81 -10.81
N GLN A 133 -0.56 26.01 -10.16
CA GLN A 133 -0.05 26.31 -8.82
C GLN A 133 1.12 27.31 -8.91
N PRO A 134 1.27 28.21 -7.92
CA PRO A 134 2.36 29.15 -7.90
C PRO A 134 3.71 28.41 -7.81
N PRO A 135 4.69 28.78 -8.64
CA PRO A 135 5.99 28.15 -8.66
C PRO A 135 6.71 28.35 -7.32
N VAL A 136 7.17 27.27 -6.69
CA VAL A 136 8.04 27.34 -5.51
C VAL A 136 9.48 27.39 -6.02
N PRO A 137 10.28 28.42 -5.67
CA PRO A 137 11.63 28.57 -6.21
C PRO A 137 12.47 27.30 -6.09
N LYS A 138 13.18 26.97 -7.17
CA LYS A 138 14.07 25.80 -7.21
C LYS A 138 15.13 25.91 -6.11
N GLY A 139 15.32 24.84 -5.35
CA GLY A 139 16.34 24.78 -4.30
C GLY A 139 15.94 25.44 -2.98
N THR A 140 14.68 25.88 -2.82
CA THR A 140 14.17 26.24 -1.50
C THR A 140 14.22 25.00 -0.60
N LYS A 141 14.89 25.13 0.55
CA LYS A 141 14.91 24.11 1.61
C LYS A 141 13.55 24.09 2.29
N LEU A 142 12.79 23.04 2.05
CA LEU A 142 11.54 22.76 2.75
C LEU A 142 11.85 21.90 3.98
N TYR A 143 11.23 22.23 5.10
CA TYR A 143 11.32 21.46 6.32
C TYR A 143 10.09 20.57 6.45
N GLU A 144 10.30 19.27 6.42
CA GLU A 144 9.25 18.28 6.66
C GLU A 144 9.41 17.72 8.07
N HIS A 145 8.29 17.60 8.78
CA HIS A 145 8.28 17.00 10.10
C HIS A 145 8.41 15.47 10.02
N PRO A 146 9.18 14.81 10.90
CA PRO A 146 9.35 13.35 10.89
C PRO A 146 8.04 12.56 10.92
N TYR A 147 7.04 13.03 11.68
CA TYR A 147 5.74 12.36 11.78
C TYR A 147 4.98 12.30 10.45
N GLN A 148 5.30 13.16 9.47
CA GLN A 148 4.72 13.11 8.12
C GLN A 148 5.19 11.86 7.36
N LYS A 149 6.34 11.28 7.74
CA LYS A 149 6.85 10.01 7.19
C LYS A 149 6.24 8.76 7.83
N ALA A 150 5.41 8.88 8.86
CA ALA A 150 4.77 7.74 9.52
C ALA A 150 4.00 6.85 8.52
N GLY A 151 3.25 7.46 7.60
CA GLY A 151 2.53 6.72 6.56
C GLY A 151 3.47 5.94 5.65
N THR A 152 4.57 6.56 5.20
CA THR A 152 5.59 5.89 4.37
C THR A 152 6.27 4.74 5.09
N ILE A 153 6.56 4.90 6.39
CA ILE A 153 7.15 3.83 7.22
C ILE A 153 6.22 2.63 7.29
N ILE A 154 4.93 2.84 7.53
CA ILE A 154 3.93 1.77 7.58
C ILE A 154 3.76 1.09 6.22
N LEU A 155 3.76 1.85 5.11
CA LEU A 155 3.71 1.28 3.77
C LEU A 155 4.93 0.41 3.45
N ILE A 156 6.13 0.87 3.81
CA ILE A 156 7.36 0.09 3.66
C ILE A 156 7.25 -1.19 4.48
N ALA A 157 6.87 -1.10 5.76
CA ALA A 157 6.72 -2.25 6.63
C ALA A 157 5.70 -3.26 6.10
N ALA A 158 4.53 -2.79 5.64
CA ALA A 158 3.48 -3.65 5.10
C ALA A 158 3.94 -4.39 3.84
N PHE A 159 4.50 -3.66 2.87
CA PHE A 159 4.93 -4.23 1.60
C PHE A 159 6.09 -5.20 1.77
N THR A 160 7.14 -4.77 2.49
CA THR A 160 8.33 -5.61 2.71
C THR A 160 8.06 -6.75 3.70
N GLY A 161 7.10 -6.60 4.61
CA GLY A 161 6.63 -7.69 5.45
C GLY A 161 5.94 -8.80 4.66
N ILE A 162 5.02 -8.44 3.76
CA ILE A 162 4.39 -9.42 2.86
C ILE A 162 5.44 -10.09 1.98
N LEU A 163 6.31 -9.32 1.33
CA LEU A 163 7.39 -9.87 0.50
C LEU A 163 8.34 -10.78 1.29
N GLY A 164 8.75 -10.37 2.49
CA GLY A 164 9.66 -11.15 3.33
C GLY A 164 9.04 -12.46 3.78
N SER A 165 7.77 -12.44 4.15
CA SER A 165 7.04 -13.64 4.55
C SER A 165 6.90 -14.66 3.40
N ARG A 166 6.75 -14.18 2.17
CA ARG A 166 6.77 -15.01 0.96
C ARG A 166 8.16 -15.55 0.65
N LEU A 167 9.18 -14.70 0.70
CA LEU A 167 10.56 -15.10 0.39
C LEU A 167 11.04 -16.21 1.33
N LEU A 168 10.86 -16.06 2.64
CA LEU A 168 11.28 -17.10 3.58
C LEU A 168 10.43 -18.38 3.44
N SER A 169 9.14 -18.25 3.12
CA SER A 169 8.28 -19.42 2.81
C SER A 169 8.82 -20.24 1.64
N ILE A 170 9.26 -19.56 0.57
CA ILE A 170 9.88 -20.20 -0.59
C ILE A 170 11.22 -20.86 -0.21
N LEU A 171 12.03 -20.19 0.62
CA LEU A 171 13.29 -20.76 1.10
C LEU A 171 13.09 -22.00 2.00
N GLU A 172 11.98 -22.07 2.73
CA GLU A 172 11.61 -23.24 3.53
C GLU A 172 11.08 -24.40 2.67
N ASN A 173 10.55 -24.11 1.48
CA ASN A 173 9.89 -25.08 0.58
C ASN A 173 10.50 -25.04 -0.82
N LEU A 174 11.83 -25.14 -0.92
CA LEU A 174 12.56 -25.01 -2.19
C LEU A 174 12.18 -26.09 -3.21
N ASP A 175 11.95 -27.32 -2.76
CA ASP A 175 11.55 -28.42 -3.65
C ASP A 175 10.23 -28.09 -4.38
N SER A 176 9.21 -27.67 -3.63
CA SER A 176 7.92 -27.22 -4.16
C SER A 176 8.03 -25.97 -5.05
N PHE A 177 9.03 -25.12 -4.80
CA PHE A 177 9.31 -23.94 -5.63
C PHE A 177 9.91 -24.31 -6.98
N PHE A 178 10.82 -25.29 -7.04
CA PHE A 178 11.37 -25.74 -8.33
C PHE A 178 10.35 -26.48 -9.19
N GLU A 179 9.35 -27.12 -8.57
CA GLU A 179 8.25 -27.78 -9.28
C GLU A 179 7.26 -26.78 -9.89
N ASP A 180 6.87 -25.72 -9.17
CA ASP A 180 5.98 -24.67 -9.68
C ASP A 180 6.39 -23.26 -9.18
N PRO A 181 7.39 -22.62 -9.83
CA PRO A 181 7.91 -21.33 -9.38
C PRO A 181 6.87 -20.22 -9.38
N MET A 182 6.00 -20.18 -10.40
CA MET A 182 5.01 -19.12 -10.55
C MET A 182 3.82 -19.31 -9.61
N GLY A 183 3.34 -20.54 -9.45
CA GLY A 183 2.32 -20.86 -8.45
C GLY A 183 2.83 -20.57 -7.05
N GLN A 184 4.09 -20.91 -6.74
CA GLN A 184 4.70 -20.57 -5.46
C GLN A 184 5.08 -19.09 -5.31
N LEU A 185 5.21 -18.27 -6.36
CA LEU A 185 5.38 -16.82 -6.17
C LEU A 185 4.06 -16.11 -5.92
N LEU A 186 2.99 -16.57 -6.57
CA LEU A 186 1.69 -15.93 -6.57
C LEU A 186 0.68 -16.55 -5.59
N SER A 187 1.02 -17.66 -4.90
CA SER A 187 0.09 -18.26 -3.95
C SER A 187 -0.07 -17.39 -2.69
N GLY A 188 -1.33 -17.20 -2.29
CA GLY A 188 -1.69 -16.48 -1.06
C GLY A 188 -1.49 -17.30 0.22
N SER A 189 -1.06 -18.56 0.14
CA SER A 189 -0.94 -19.49 1.26
C SER A 189 0.53 -19.73 1.66
N GLY A 190 0.81 -19.95 2.95
CA GLY A 190 2.15 -20.30 3.43
C GLY A 190 3.04 -19.12 3.84
N LEU A 191 2.49 -17.92 4.12
CA LEU A 191 3.29 -16.77 4.56
C LEU A 191 3.95 -17.02 5.92
N THR A 192 5.28 -16.89 5.98
CA THR A 192 6.04 -17.09 7.23
C THR A 192 6.20 -15.79 8.01
N ILE A 193 5.83 -15.79 9.29
CA ILE A 193 5.85 -14.57 10.11
C ILE A 193 7.27 -14.02 10.26
N TYR A 194 8.26 -14.90 10.49
CA TYR A 194 9.65 -14.50 10.71
C TYR A 194 10.25 -13.79 9.48
N GLY A 195 9.98 -14.29 8.28
CA GLY A 195 10.48 -13.68 7.04
C GLY A 195 9.96 -12.26 6.88
N GLY A 196 8.68 -12.06 7.17
CA GLY A 196 8.06 -10.73 7.13
C GLY A 196 8.65 -9.79 8.18
N LEU A 197 8.79 -10.25 9.41
CA LEU A 197 9.35 -9.44 10.51
C LEU A 197 10.79 -9.00 10.20
N ILE A 198 11.65 -9.92 9.75
CA ILE A 198 13.07 -9.65 9.48
C ILE A 198 13.20 -8.64 8.34
N LEU A 199 12.55 -8.89 7.19
CA LEU A 199 12.70 -8.01 6.03
C LEU A 199 12.09 -6.63 6.29
N ALA A 200 10.93 -6.56 6.94
CA ALA A 200 10.31 -5.29 7.31
C ALA A 200 11.21 -4.47 8.26
N ALA A 201 11.78 -5.11 9.29
CA ALA A 201 12.67 -4.44 10.22
C ALA A 201 13.90 -3.86 9.51
N ILE A 202 14.53 -4.64 8.62
CA ILE A 202 15.69 -4.20 7.83
C ILE A 202 15.31 -3.00 6.94
N CYS A 203 14.25 -3.11 6.15
CA CYS A 203 13.85 -2.06 5.21
C CYS A 203 13.41 -0.77 5.92
N VAL A 204 12.68 -0.86 7.02
CA VAL A 204 12.31 0.30 7.84
C VAL A 204 13.54 0.95 8.46
N ALA A 205 14.49 0.17 8.99
CA ALA A 205 15.73 0.70 9.54
C ALA A 205 16.58 1.43 8.48
N LEU A 206 16.69 0.86 7.29
CA LEU A 206 17.38 1.49 6.15
C LEU A 206 16.69 2.78 5.72
N TYR A 207 15.36 2.78 5.64
CA TYR A 207 14.57 3.96 5.29
C TYR A 207 14.73 5.07 6.34
N ALA A 208 14.62 4.73 7.63
CA ALA A 208 14.81 5.68 8.74
C ALA A 208 16.18 6.36 8.67
N ARG A 209 17.26 5.58 8.45
CA ARG A 209 18.62 6.11 8.26
C ARG A 209 18.69 7.04 7.06
N LYS A 210 18.07 6.68 5.93
CA LYS A 210 18.06 7.49 4.71
C LYS A 210 17.44 8.87 4.93
N ILE A 211 16.42 8.97 5.79
CA ILE A 211 15.75 10.24 6.12
C ILE A 211 16.32 10.94 7.37
N GLY A 212 17.44 10.46 7.91
CA GLY A 212 18.14 11.09 9.05
C GLY A 212 17.59 10.72 10.43
N ILE A 213 16.68 9.75 10.55
CA ILE A 213 16.18 9.24 11.83
C ILE A 213 17.06 8.09 12.30
N LYS A 214 17.60 8.18 13.52
CA LYS A 214 18.38 7.08 14.12
C LYS A 214 17.46 5.88 14.38
N VAL A 215 17.91 4.67 14.04
CA VAL A 215 17.13 3.43 14.21
C VAL A 215 16.73 3.18 15.67
N ALA A 216 17.53 3.62 16.65
CA ALA A 216 17.18 3.53 18.06
C ALA A 216 15.91 4.31 18.44
N HIS A 217 15.50 5.28 17.62
CA HIS A 217 14.25 6.00 17.79
C HIS A 217 13.06 5.35 17.05
N MET A 218 13.30 4.24 16.35
CA MET A 218 12.29 3.45 15.63
C MET A 218 11.93 2.14 16.34
N ALA A 219 12.69 1.78 17.38
CA ALA A 219 12.44 0.62 18.23
C ALA A 219 11.55 0.98 19.43
#